data_AF-A0A4Q3VYJ3-F1
#
_entry.id   AF-A0A4Q3VYJ3-F1
#
_cell.length_a   1.000
_cell.length_b   1.000
_cell.length_c   1.000
_cell.angle_alpha   90.00
_cell.angle_beta   90.00
_cell.angle_gamma   90.00
#
_symmetry.space_group_name_H-M   'P 1'
#
loop_
_entity.id
_entity.type
_entity.pdbx_description
1 polymer ?
#
loop_
_entity_poly.entity_id
_entity_poly.type
_entity_poly.pdbx_seq_one_letter_code
_entity_poly.pdbx_strand_id
1 'polypeptide(L)'
;MKKTFLILMLIPFGFFSCKKDDENPAPATPVVNNVLSGDISTDVTLDPAIEYKLTGALQIVNGGKLRIPAGTVIKAEKGFNKYILVEQGGQIFVNGTAEKPVKITSGAAAPNQGDWGGLIINGKAKLSGP
;
A
#
# COMPACT_ATOMS: atom_id res chain seq x y z
N MET A 1 -62.22 -45.34 8.36
CA MET A 1 -61.54 -44.90 9.61
C MET A 1 -60.05 -45.15 9.47
N LYS A 2 -59.25 -44.09 9.45
CA LYS A 2 -57.86 -43.97 9.96
C LYS A 2 -57.35 -42.59 9.51
N LYS A 3 -57.31 -41.67 10.47
CA LYS A 3 -56.88 -40.29 10.33
C LYS A 3 -55.35 -40.30 10.35
N THR A 4 -54.69 -39.82 9.31
CA THR A 4 -53.23 -39.64 9.31
C THR A 4 -52.94 -38.17 9.12
N PHE A 5 -52.65 -37.50 10.24
CA PHE A 5 -52.28 -36.10 10.31
C PHE A 5 -50.78 -36.02 9.98
N LEU A 6 -50.43 -35.51 8.79
CA LEU A 6 -49.03 -35.33 8.39
C LEU A 6 -48.54 -33.99 8.93
N ILE A 7 -47.70 -34.03 9.96
CA ILE A 7 -47.04 -32.86 10.56
C ILE A 7 -45.93 -32.41 9.60
N LEU A 8 -46.08 -31.20 9.03
CA LEU A 8 -45.04 -30.54 8.23
C LEU A 8 -44.07 -29.83 9.19
N MET A 9 -42.92 -30.45 9.44
CA MET A 9 -41.85 -29.90 10.25
C MET A 9 -41.10 -28.83 9.43
N LEU A 10 -41.25 -27.56 9.81
CA LEU A 10 -40.59 -26.42 9.19
C LEU A 10 -39.16 -26.36 9.73
N ILE A 11 -38.21 -26.91 8.97
CA ILE A 11 -36.78 -26.83 9.26
C ILE A 11 -36.36 -25.38 8.95
N PRO A 12 -35.95 -24.56 9.95
CA PRO A 12 -35.26 -23.33 9.63
C PRO A 12 -33.94 -23.73 8.96
N PHE A 13 -33.78 -23.38 7.69
CA PHE A 13 -32.47 -23.28 7.07
C PHE A 13 -31.68 -22.25 7.89
N GLY A 14 -30.96 -22.74 8.90
CA GLY A 14 -29.87 -22.00 9.48
C GLY A 14 -28.86 -21.80 8.37
N PHE A 15 -28.84 -20.60 7.78
CA PHE A 15 -27.64 -20.14 7.10
C PHE A 15 -26.57 -20.09 8.18
N PHE A 16 -25.79 -21.16 8.28
CA PHE A 16 -24.40 -21.06 8.71
C PHE A 16 -23.74 -20.15 7.68
N SER A 17 -23.93 -18.84 7.88
CA SER A 17 -22.96 -17.86 7.44
C SER A 17 -21.69 -18.29 8.15
N CYS A 18 -20.87 -19.05 7.44
CA CYS A 18 -19.46 -19.11 7.74
C CYS A 18 -19.03 -17.66 7.83
N LYS A 19 -18.77 -17.20 9.06
CA LYS A 19 -17.88 -16.08 9.30
C LYS A 19 -16.55 -16.50 8.68
N LYS A 20 -16.38 -16.23 7.38
CA LYS A 20 -15.07 -15.78 6.96
C LYS A 20 -14.96 -14.44 7.64
N ASP A 21 -14.15 -14.44 8.69
CA ASP A 21 -13.57 -13.23 9.23
C ASP A 21 -12.75 -12.63 8.08
N ASP A 22 -13.46 -11.95 7.17
CA ASP A 22 -12.88 -10.99 6.26
C ASP A 22 -12.52 -9.81 7.14
N GLU A 23 -11.40 -9.92 7.86
CA GLU A 23 -10.63 -8.74 8.23
C GLU A 23 -10.31 -8.04 6.92
N ASN A 24 -11.21 -7.16 6.49
CA ASN A 24 -10.86 -6.07 5.61
C ASN A 24 -9.81 -5.30 6.42
N PRO A 25 -8.51 -5.38 6.10
CA PRO A 25 -7.54 -4.62 6.85
C PRO A 25 -7.98 -3.17 6.68
N ALA A 26 -8.22 -2.48 7.80
CA ALA A 26 -8.49 -1.05 7.76
C ALA A 26 -7.48 -0.39 6.82
N PRO A 27 -7.88 0.58 5.98
CA PRO A 27 -6.95 1.23 5.06
C PRO A 27 -5.69 1.60 5.84
N ALA A 28 -4.56 0.95 5.52
CA ALA A 28 -3.33 1.19 6.24
C ALA A 28 -3.03 2.68 6.05
N THR A 29 -3.03 3.46 7.13
CA THR A 29 -2.63 4.84 7.06
C THR A 29 -1.20 4.84 6.49
N PRO A 30 -0.94 5.55 5.38
CA PRO A 30 0.26 5.34 4.58
C PRO A 30 1.56 5.73 5.31
N VAL A 31 1.42 6.41 6.44
CA VAL A 31 2.49 6.78 7.36
C VAL A 31 2.05 6.43 8.78
N VAL A 32 2.69 5.46 9.43
CA VAL A 32 2.47 5.12 10.85
C VAL A 32 3.81 4.97 11.53
N ASN A 33 4.08 5.73 12.60
CA ASN A 33 5.35 5.65 13.32
C ASN A 33 6.58 5.72 12.40
N ASN A 34 6.52 6.61 11.39
CA ASN A 34 7.54 6.82 10.36
C ASN A 34 7.76 5.64 9.41
N VAL A 35 6.88 4.64 9.44
CA VAL A 35 6.85 3.51 8.51
C VAL A 35 5.96 3.86 7.32
N LEU A 36 6.46 3.58 6.13
CA LEU A 36 5.79 3.78 4.84
C LEU A 36 5.41 2.42 4.23
N SER A 37 4.11 2.24 3.98
CA SER A 37 3.53 1.09 3.29
C SER A 37 2.05 1.34 3.03
N GLY A 38 1.45 0.61 2.08
CA GLY A 38 0.04 0.71 1.73
C GLY A 38 -0.24 1.82 0.72
N ASP A 39 -1.46 2.33 0.72
CA ASP A 39 -1.97 3.18 -0.36
C ASP A 39 -2.05 4.65 0.07
N ILE A 40 -1.59 5.54 -0.81
CA ILE A 40 -1.78 6.98 -0.72
C ILE A 40 -2.86 7.36 -1.71
N SER A 41 -4.08 7.60 -1.20
CA SER A 41 -5.25 8.05 -1.98
C SER A 41 -5.55 9.54 -1.83
N THR A 42 -4.84 10.24 -0.93
CA THR A 42 -4.98 11.67 -0.64
C THR A 42 -3.65 12.41 -0.82
N ASP A 43 -3.59 13.71 -0.51
CA ASP A 43 -2.34 14.47 -0.46
C ASP A 43 -1.60 14.22 0.86
N VAL A 44 -0.42 13.62 0.79
CA VAL A 44 0.45 13.29 1.92
C VAL A 44 1.79 14.00 1.71
N THR A 45 2.20 14.80 2.70
CA THR A 45 3.51 15.45 2.73
C THR A 45 4.35 14.86 3.84
N LEU A 46 5.56 14.39 3.50
CA LEU A 46 6.53 13.91 4.48
C LEU A 46 7.20 15.07 5.21
N ASP A 47 7.62 14.84 6.45
CA ASP A 47 8.42 15.78 7.24
C ASP A 47 9.91 15.52 7.01
N PRO A 48 10.69 16.48 6.50
CA PRO A 48 12.12 16.29 6.27
C PRO A 48 12.95 16.12 7.56
N ALA A 49 12.40 16.41 8.74
CA ALA A 49 13.06 16.15 10.02
C ALA A 49 12.97 14.68 10.45
N ILE A 50 12.18 13.86 9.76
CA ILE A 50 11.95 12.44 10.07
C ILE A 50 12.71 11.55 9.08
N GLU A 51 13.43 10.56 9.60
CA GLU A 51 13.87 9.43 8.79
C GLU A 51 12.73 8.40 8.68
N TYR A 52 12.33 8.10 7.45
CA TYR A 52 11.25 7.15 7.17
C TYR A 52 11.78 5.76 6.81
N LYS A 53 11.03 4.73 7.16
CA LYS A 53 11.30 3.34 6.80
C LYS A 53 10.30 2.82 5.80
N LEU A 54 10.73 2.40 4.61
CA LEU A 54 9.87 1.73 3.63
C LEU A 54 9.89 0.23 3.91
N THR A 55 8.81 -0.30 4.48
CA THR A 55 8.68 -1.69 4.94
C THR A 55 7.74 -2.54 4.06
N GLY A 56 7.15 -1.92 3.04
CA GLY A 56 6.29 -2.59 2.07
C GLY A 56 6.23 -1.86 0.73
N ALA A 57 5.26 -2.25 -0.09
CA ALA A 57 4.85 -1.46 -1.23
C ALA A 57 4.16 -0.18 -0.71
N LEU A 58 4.59 0.98 -1.19
CA LEU A 58 3.90 2.25 -1.00
C LEU A 58 3.32 2.68 -2.36
N GLN A 59 2.00 2.64 -2.49
CA GLN A 59 1.33 2.84 -3.77
C GLN A 59 0.62 4.18 -3.77
N ILE A 60 1.04 5.09 -4.65
CA ILE A 60 0.30 6.33 -4.91
C ILE A 60 -0.75 6.00 -5.96
N VAL A 61 -1.97 5.75 -5.50
CA VAL A 61 -3.11 5.38 -6.34
C VAL A 61 -3.68 6.62 -7.06
N ASN A 62 -4.62 6.40 -7.98
CA ASN A 62 -5.26 7.49 -8.71
C ASN A 62 -5.82 8.59 -7.78
N GLY A 63 -5.43 9.85 -8.02
CA GLY A 63 -5.82 11.00 -7.21
C GLY A 63 -4.94 11.24 -5.97
N GLY A 64 -4.15 10.24 -5.56
CA GLY A 64 -3.17 10.35 -4.49
C GLY A 64 -1.98 11.22 -4.87
N LYS A 65 -1.41 11.90 -3.86
CA LYS A 65 -0.21 12.74 -4.02
C LYS A 65 0.76 12.48 -2.88
N LEU A 66 1.98 12.08 -3.22
CA LEU A 66 3.09 12.00 -2.26
C LEU A 66 4.05 13.16 -2.49
N ARG A 67 4.27 13.98 -1.47
CA ARG A 67 5.24 15.08 -1.48
C ARG A 67 6.41 14.77 -0.57
N ILE A 68 7.61 14.82 -1.13
CA ILE A 68 8.87 14.52 -0.45
C ILE A 68 9.73 15.79 -0.46
N PRO A 69 9.72 16.58 0.63
CA PRO A 69 10.51 17.82 0.72
C PRO A 69 12.03 17.57 0.66
N ALA A 70 12.78 18.62 0.34
CA ALA A 70 14.24 18.61 0.32
C ALA A 70 14.83 18.08 1.63
N GLY A 71 15.88 17.26 1.54
CA GLY A 71 16.57 16.68 2.69
C GLY A 71 15.92 15.43 3.29
N THR A 72 14.74 15.01 2.82
CA THR A 72 14.07 13.80 3.32
C THR A 72 14.90 12.55 3.04
N VAL A 73 15.01 11.67 4.05
CA VAL A 73 15.65 10.35 3.94
C VAL A 73 14.61 9.25 4.11
N ILE A 74 14.56 8.34 3.14
CA ILE A 74 13.73 7.14 3.16
C ILE A 74 14.66 5.93 3.07
N LYS A 75 14.62 5.07 4.09
CA LYS A 75 15.38 3.82 4.20
C LYS A 75 14.47 2.63 3.91
N ALA A 76 14.68 1.96 2.78
CA ALA A 76 13.97 0.74 2.45
C ALA A 76 14.54 -0.45 3.21
N GLU A 77 13.67 -1.26 3.82
CA GLU A 77 14.07 -2.58 4.27
C GLU A 77 14.54 -3.43 3.09
N LYS A 78 15.35 -4.45 3.38
CA LYS A 78 15.83 -5.34 2.33
C LYS A 78 14.70 -6.20 1.76
N GLY A 79 14.52 -6.17 0.44
CA GLY A 79 13.57 -7.01 -0.28
C GLY A 79 12.96 -6.33 -1.51
N PHE A 80 12.77 -7.09 -2.59
CA PHE A 80 12.16 -6.56 -3.83
C PHE A 80 10.72 -6.09 -3.65
N ASN A 81 9.99 -6.57 -2.63
CA ASN A 81 8.64 -6.14 -2.30
C ASN A 81 8.58 -4.79 -1.54
N LYS A 82 9.71 -4.07 -1.46
CA LYS A 82 9.86 -2.75 -0.84
C LYS A 82 10.07 -1.74 -1.95
N TYR A 83 9.00 -1.11 -2.42
CA TYR A 83 9.05 -0.19 -3.55
C TYR A 83 8.04 0.93 -3.39
N ILE A 84 8.27 2.03 -4.10
CA ILE A 84 7.30 3.10 -4.27
C ILE A 84 6.72 2.96 -5.68
N LEU A 85 5.41 2.78 -5.78
CA LEU A 85 4.71 2.67 -7.05
C LEU A 85 3.82 3.90 -7.25
N VAL A 86 4.03 4.60 -8.36
CA VAL A 86 3.09 5.62 -8.84
C VAL A 86 2.20 4.96 -9.87
N GLU A 87 0.94 4.74 -9.51
CA GLU A 87 -0.06 4.20 -10.43
C GLU A 87 -0.51 5.26 -11.45
N GLN A 88 -1.30 4.84 -12.45
CA GLN A 88 -1.90 5.77 -13.39
C GLN A 88 -2.82 6.76 -12.66
N GLY A 89 -2.49 8.05 -12.74
CA GLY A 89 -3.23 9.12 -12.08
C GLY A 89 -2.74 9.46 -10.66
N GLY A 90 -1.85 8.66 -10.09
CA GLY A 90 -1.09 9.02 -8.90
C GLY A 90 0.00 10.03 -9.20
N GLN A 91 0.43 10.80 -8.19
CA GLN A 91 1.46 11.83 -8.36
C GLN A 91 2.52 11.75 -7.26
N ILE A 92 3.78 11.85 -7.64
CA ILE A 92 4.91 11.99 -6.71
C ILE A 92 5.65 13.31 -6.98
N PHE A 93 5.98 14.04 -5.92
CA PHE A 93 6.71 15.30 -5.96
C PHE A 93 7.98 15.16 -5.13
N VAL A 94 9.12 14.92 -5.80
CA VAL A 94 10.43 14.74 -5.15
C VAL A 94 11.21 16.05 -5.24
N ASN A 95 11.16 16.86 -4.19
CA ASN A 95 11.64 18.25 -4.20
C ASN A 95 13.03 18.39 -3.58
N GLY A 96 13.97 17.50 -3.93
CA GLY A 96 15.37 17.58 -3.50
C GLY A 96 16.12 18.74 -4.18
N THR A 97 17.11 19.31 -3.50
CA THR A 97 18.07 20.26 -4.10
C THR A 97 19.49 19.70 -4.09
N ALA A 98 20.44 20.38 -4.73
CA ALA A 98 21.85 19.99 -4.69
C ALA A 98 22.41 20.02 -3.25
N GLU A 99 21.99 21.01 -2.46
CA GLU A 99 22.40 21.19 -1.07
C GLU A 99 21.66 20.24 -0.11
N LYS A 100 20.42 19.89 -0.44
CA LYS A 100 19.54 19.05 0.38
C LYS A 100 18.82 18.02 -0.50
N PRO A 101 19.54 16.98 -0.97
CA PRO A 101 18.95 15.97 -1.82
C PRO A 101 17.90 15.16 -1.04
N VAL A 102 16.90 14.65 -1.76
CA VAL A 102 16.07 13.56 -1.25
C VAL A 102 16.83 12.25 -1.46
N LYS A 103 16.94 11.43 -0.41
CA LYS A 103 17.64 10.14 -0.48
C LYS A 103 16.69 8.99 -0.20
N ILE A 104 16.38 8.21 -1.24
CA ILE A 104 15.64 6.94 -1.14
C ILE A 104 16.66 5.81 -1.38
N THR A 105 16.91 4.99 -0.37
CA THR A 105 18.03 4.04 -0.40
C THR A 105 17.80 2.83 0.49
N SER A 106 18.64 1.79 0.37
CA SER A 106 18.64 0.65 1.28
C SER A 106 18.94 1.06 2.73
N GLY A 107 18.22 0.45 3.65
CA GLY A 107 18.44 0.52 5.09
C GLY A 107 19.52 -0.44 5.61
N ALA A 108 20.11 -1.28 4.74
CA ALA A 108 21.21 -2.16 5.13
C ALA A 108 22.46 -1.38 5.53
N ALA A 109 23.27 -1.97 6.41
CA ALA A 109 24.56 -1.40 6.83
C ALA A 109 25.52 -1.14 5.64
N ALA A 110 25.47 -2.01 4.64
CA ALA A 110 26.13 -1.85 3.36
C ALA A 110 25.08 -1.92 2.23
N PRO A 111 24.59 -0.76 1.73
CA PRO A 111 23.64 -0.71 0.62
C PRO A 111 24.18 -1.37 -0.66
N ASN A 112 23.40 -2.27 -1.25
CA ASN A 112 23.73 -2.94 -2.51
C ASN A 112 22.61 -2.78 -3.54
N GLN A 113 22.96 -2.99 -4.82
CA GLN A 113 21.98 -3.06 -5.89
C GLN A 113 20.97 -4.19 -5.60
N GLY A 114 19.68 -3.92 -5.86
CA GLY A 114 18.62 -4.91 -5.66
C GLY A 114 18.17 -5.08 -4.20
N ASP A 115 18.72 -4.31 -3.26
CA ASP A 115 18.25 -4.35 -1.86
C ASP A 115 16.79 -3.89 -1.72
N TRP A 116 16.25 -3.13 -2.67
CA TRP A 116 14.85 -2.68 -2.69
C TRP A 116 14.31 -2.63 -4.12
N GLY A 117 12.99 -2.66 -4.28
CA GLY A 117 12.30 -2.73 -5.57
C GLY A 117 12.30 -1.44 -6.39
N GLY A 118 12.76 -0.32 -5.81
CA GLY A 118 12.93 0.93 -6.54
C GLY A 118 11.70 1.84 -6.55
N LEU A 119 11.81 2.89 -7.37
CA LEU A 119 10.71 3.79 -7.72
C LEU A 119 10.16 3.37 -9.08
N ILE A 120 8.89 3.03 -9.13
CA ILE A 120 8.19 2.57 -10.33
C ILE A 120 7.14 3.61 -10.68
N ILE A 121 7.14 4.09 -11.93
CA ILE A 121 6.19 5.10 -12.41
C ILE A 121 5.45 4.53 -13.61
N ASN A 122 4.17 4.24 -13.44
CA ASN A 122 3.33 3.70 -14.50
C ASN A 122 2.79 4.83 -15.38
N GLY A 123 3.30 4.89 -16.61
CA GLY A 123 2.75 5.73 -17.67
C GLY A 123 1.39 5.23 -18.18
N LYS A 124 0.82 5.96 -19.14
CA LYS A 124 -0.45 5.61 -19.80
C LYS A 124 -0.28 4.79 -21.08
N ALA A 125 0.81 4.02 -21.19
CA ALA A 125 1.03 3.16 -22.33
C ALA A 125 -0.08 2.09 -22.41
N LYS A 126 -0.62 1.86 -23.61
CA LYS A 126 -1.57 0.76 -23.82
C LYS A 126 -0.82 -0.56 -23.64
N LEU A 127 -1.35 -1.46 -22.82
CA LEU A 127 -0.81 -2.81 -22.73
C LEU A 127 -1.18 -3.57 -24.01
N SER A 128 -0.22 -4.30 -24.58
CA SER A 128 -0.51 -5.25 -25.65
C SER A 128 -1.10 -6.52 -25.03
N GLY A 129 -2.42 -6.58 -25.00
CA GLY A 129 -3.25 -7.69 -24.52
C GLY A 129 -4.72 -7.37 -24.85
N PRO A 130 -5.61 -8.38 -24.91
CA PRO A 130 -7.00 -8.18 -25.35
C PRO A 130 -7.75 -7.12 -24.55
#